data_AF-A0A927I023-F1
#
_entry.id   AF-A0A927I023-F1
#
_cell.length_a   1.000
_cell.length_b   1.000
_cell.length_c   1.000
_cell.angle_alpha   90.00
_cell.angle_beta   90.00
_cell.angle_gamma   90.00
#
_symmetry.space_group_name_H-M   'P 1'
#
loop_
_entity.id
_entity.type
_entity.pdbx_description
1 polymer ?
#
loop_
_entity_poly.entity_id
_entity_poly.type
_entity_poly.pdbx_seq_one_letter_code
_entity_poly.pdbx_strand_id
1 'polypeptide(L)' 'MAGRHTNWRSLTIVVSLGILIAVELFGVALAAGWAIAGMFDLGTMFEYIMMAVFSVFAAYGFVNLMRRVLKVEHLTTVD' A
#
# COMPACT_ATOMS: atom_id res chain seq x y z
N MET A 1 13.53 -33.20 12.21
CA MET A 1 13.53 -31.72 12.06
C MET A 1 12.42 -31.41 11.07
N ALA A 2 11.31 -30.79 11.50
CA ALA A 2 10.22 -30.45 10.60
C ALA A 2 10.71 -29.39 9.59
N GLY A 3 10.62 -29.70 8.29
CA GLY A 3 11.02 -28.79 7.22
C GLY A 3 9.97 -27.70 7.08
N ARG A 4 10.35 -26.43 7.27
CA ARG A 4 9.45 -25.32 6.93
C ARG A 4 9.41 -25.19 5.41
N HIS A 5 8.29 -25.51 4.78
CA HIS A 5 8.07 -25.26 3.36
C HIS A 5 7.34 -23.94 3.17
N THR A 6 7.95 -23.04 2.40
CA THR A 6 7.33 -21.79 1.99
C THR A 6 6.23 -22.07 0.97
N ASN A 7 5.02 -21.57 1.23
CA ASN A 7 3.90 -21.68 0.29
C ASN A 7 4.01 -20.63 -0.81
N TRP A 8 4.72 -20.97 -1.89
CA TRP A 8 4.94 -20.10 -3.04
C TRP A 8 3.66 -19.56 -3.69
N ARG A 9 2.57 -20.33 -3.66
CA ARG A 9 1.28 -19.88 -4.23
C ARG A 9 0.70 -18.72 -3.43
N SER A 10 0.66 -18.85 -2.12
CA SER A 10 0.19 -17.77 -1.23
C SER A 10 1.09 -16.54 -1.34
N LEU A 11 2.41 -16.71 -1.41
CA LEU A 11 3.32 -15.58 -1.63
C LEU A 11 2.97 -14.79 -2.89
N THR A 12 2.77 -15.46 -4.02
CA THR A 12 2.41 -14.78 -5.28
C THR A 12 1.11 -14.01 -5.14
N ILE A 13 0.08 -14.60 -4.51
CA ILE A 13 -1.21 -13.95 -4.29
C ILE A 13 -1.06 -12.70 -3.42
N VAL A 14 -0.38 -12.81 -2.28
CA VAL A 14 -0.14 -11.69 -1.36
C VAL A 14 0.60 -10.55 -2.04
N VAL A 15 1.65 -10.87 -2.80
CA VAL A 15 2.48 -9.87 -3.49
C VAL A 15 1.69 -9.19 -4.60
N SER A 16 0.98 -9.96 -5.45
CA SER A 16 0.15 -9.40 -6.51
C SER A 16 -0.97 -8.50 -5.96
N LEU A 17 -1.65 -8.95 -4.91
CA LEU A 17 -2.66 -8.15 -4.21
C LEU A 17 -2.04 -6.87 -3.63
N GLY A 18 -0.88 -6.99 -3.00
CA GLY A 18 -0.16 -5.87 -2.43
C GLY A 18 0.18 -4.81 -3.48
N ILE A 19 0.70 -5.20 -4.64
CA ILE A 19 1.04 -4.28 -5.73
C ILE A 19 -0.22 -3.61 -6.27
N LEU A 20 -1.28 -4.37 -6.55
CA LEU A 20 -2.55 -3.84 -7.06
C LEU A 20 -3.09 -2.76 -6.12
N ILE A 21 -3.20 -3.06 -4.83
CA ILE A 21 -3.75 -2.13 -3.86
C ILE A 21 -2.82 -0.92 -3.65
N ALA A 22 -1.52 -1.12 -3.62
CA ALA A 22 -0.56 -0.02 -3.46
C ALA A 22 -0.71 1.00 -4.61
N VAL A 23 -0.69 0.56 -5.86
CA VAL A 23 -0.78 1.46 -7.02
C VAL A 23 -2.07 2.28 -6.96
N GLU A 24 -3.21 1.67 -6.65
CA GLU A 24 -4.49 2.37 -6.52
C GLU A 24 -4.49 3.38 -5.37
N LEU A 25 -4.02 2.99 -4.18
CA LEU A 25 -4.00 3.86 -3.00
C LEU A 25 -3.09 5.07 -3.20
N PHE A 26 -1.89 4.86 -3.73
CA PHE A 26 -0.95 5.94 -3.99
C PHE A 26 -1.39 6.81 -5.17
N GLY A 27 -1.97 6.22 -6.22
CA GLY A 27 -2.52 6.96 -7.35
C GLY A 27 -3.64 7.90 -6.91
N VAL A 28 -4.60 7.40 -6.13
CA VAL A 28 -5.69 8.23 -5.58
C VAL A 28 -5.16 9.30 -4.63
N ALA A 29 -4.21 8.97 -3.76
CA ALA A 29 -3.61 9.94 -2.83
C ALA A 29 -2.89 11.08 -3.54
N LEU A 30 -2.07 10.79 -4.55
CA LEU A 30 -1.36 11.80 -5.34
C LEU A 30 -2.33 12.65 -6.16
N ALA A 31 -3.30 12.02 -6.83
CA ALA A 31 -4.32 12.73 -7.60
C ALA A 31 -5.18 13.66 -6.71
N ALA A 32 -5.56 13.20 -5.51
CA ALA A 32 -6.27 14.02 -4.54
C ALA A 32 -5.42 15.19 -4.04
N GLY A 33 -4.13 14.97 -3.78
CA GLY A 33 -3.21 16.01 -3.32
C GLY A 33 -3.02 17.09 -4.37
N TRP A 34 -2.83 16.68 -5.62
CA TRP A 34 -2.80 17.56 -6.79
C TRP A 34 -4.08 18.38 -6.94
N ALA A 35 -5.23 17.70 -6.92
CA ALA A 35 -6.52 18.32 -7.18
C ALA A 35 -6.89 19.37 -6.11
N ILE A 36 -6.67 19.05 -4.82
CA ILE A 36 -6.97 19.97 -3.73
C ILE A 36 -6.05 21.20 -3.79
N ALA A 37 -4.75 21.00 -4.00
CA ALA A 37 -3.82 22.12 -4.10
C ALA A 37 -4.13 23.05 -5.28
N GLY A 38 -4.47 22.47 -6.44
CA GLY A 38 -4.88 23.21 -7.63
C GLY A 38 -6.20 23.97 -7.46
N MET A 39 -7.18 23.40 -6.74
CA MET A 39 -8.48 24.05 -6.51
C MET A 39 -8.36 25.35 -5.69
N PHE A 40 -7.38 25.45 -4.80
CA PHE A 40 -7.15 26.61 -3.95
C PHE A 40 -6.02 27.52 -4.45
N ASP A 41 -5.42 27.23 -5.61
CA ASP A 41 -4.31 27.99 -6.23
C ASP A 41 -3.14 28.27 -5.26
N LEU A 42 -2.80 27.29 -4.41
CA LEU A 42 -1.80 27.44 -3.34
C LEU A 42 -0.34 27.44 -3.85
N GLY A 43 -0.13 27.32 -5.16
CA GLY A 43 1.18 27.17 -5.78
C GLY A 43 1.82 25.79 -5.61
N THR A 44 2.93 25.59 -6.32
CA THR A 44 3.61 24.29 -6.47
C THR A 44 4.16 23.72 -5.15
N MET A 45 4.57 24.58 -4.21
CA MET A 45 5.08 24.09 -2.93
C MET A 45 4.00 23.40 -2.09
N PHE A 46 2.78 23.96 -2.06
CA PHE A 46 1.66 23.35 -1.35
C PHE A 46 1.17 22.07 -2.04
N GLU A 47 1.22 22.02 -3.36
CA GLU A 47 0.90 20.81 -4.14
C GLU A 47 1.76 19.62 -3.69
N TYR A 48 3.09 19.79 -3.63
CA TYR A 48 3.97 18.74 -3.16
C TYR A 48 3.74 18.37 -1.69
N ILE A 49 3.44 19.34 -0.83
CA ILE A 49 3.12 19.08 0.58
C ILE A 49 1.85 18.23 0.68
N MET A 50 0.79 18.59 -0.05
CA MET A 50 -0.48 17.88 -0.02
C MET A 50 -0.34 16.45 -0.56
N MET A 51 0.37 16.29 -1.68
CA MET A 51 0.73 14.98 -2.23
C MET A 51 1.51 14.14 -1.22
N ALA A 52 2.50 14.72 -0.53
CA ALA A 52 3.30 14.02 0.46
C ALA A 52 2.45 13.58 1.67
N VAL A 53 1.60 14.47 2.19
CA VAL A 53 0.71 14.18 3.32
C VAL A 53 -0.24 13.03 2.97
N PHE A 54 -0.91 13.10 1.81
CA PHE A 54 -1.81 12.03 1.38
C PHE A 54 -1.08 10.73 1.06
N SER A 55 0.14 10.78 0.50
CA SER A 55 0.95 9.58 0.29
C SER A 55 1.33 8.91 1.61
N VAL A 56 1.58 9.68 2.68
CA VAL A 56 1.82 9.12 4.02
C VAL A 56 0.55 8.43 4.56
N PHE A 57 -0.62 9.02 4.36
CA PHE A 57 -1.89 8.37 4.72
C PHE A 57 -2.12 7.08 3.92
N ALA A 58 -1.83 7.09 2.61
CA ALA A 58 -1.91 5.90 1.78
C ALA A 58 -0.94 4.81 2.24
N ALA A 59 0.31 5.17 2.52
CA ALA A 59 1.31 4.25 3.06
C ALA A 59 0.86 3.64 4.39
N TYR A 60 0.30 4.44 5.29
CA TYR A 60 -0.23 3.95 6.56
C TYR A 60 -1.36 2.94 6.36
N GLY A 61 -2.33 3.28 5.50
CA GLY A 61 -3.45 2.38 5.16
C GLY A 61 -2.96 1.07 4.55
N PHE A 62 -2.02 1.15 3.60
CA PHE A 62 -1.42 0.00 2.94
C PHE A 62 -0.67 -0.91 3.92
N VAL A 63 0.16 -0.34 4.80
CA VAL A 63 0.88 -1.11 5.83
C VAL A 63 -0.09 -1.83 6.78
N ASN A 64 -1.16 -1.17 7.22
CA ASN A 64 -2.17 -1.79 8.07
C ASN A 64 -2.89 -2.94 7.36
N LEU A 65 -3.22 -2.77 6.07
CA LEU A 65 -3.79 -3.84 5.25
C LEU A 65 -2.83 -5.03 5.12
N MET A 66 -1.57 -4.78 4.74
CA MET A 66 -0.58 -5.85 4.56
C MET A 66 -0.33 -6.62 5.86
N ARG A 67 -0.31 -5.94 7.02
CA ARG A 67 -0.24 -6.63 8.32
C ARG A 67 -1.39 -7.59 8.55
N ARG A 68 -2.61 -7.25 8.10
CA ARG A 68 -3.79 -8.11 8.22
C ARG A 68 -3.72 -9.29 7.25
N VAL A 69 -3.35 -9.03 6.00
CA VAL A 69 -3.17 -10.07 4.98
C VAL A 69 -2.15 -11.10 5.45
N LEU A 70 -0.97 -10.66 5.88
CA LEU A 70 0.11 -11.53 6.36
C LEU A 70 -0.26 -12.30 7.64
N LYS A 71 -1.22 -11.80 8.44
CA LYS A 71 -1.71 -12.50 9.63
C LYS A 71 -2.68 -13.62 9.27
N VAL A 72 -3.47 -13.45 8.21
CA VAL A 72 -4.46 -14.44 7.77
C VAL A 72 -3.81 -15.49 6.87
N GLU A 73 -2.90 -15.06 6.00
CA GLU A 73 -2.28 -15.92 5.00
C GLU A 73 -1.00 -16.56 5.55
N HIS A 74 -1.09 -17.85 5.90
CA HIS A 74 0.05 -18.61 6.40
C HIS A 74 1.06 -18.85 5.26
N LEU A 75 2.15 -18.09 5.27
CA LEU A 75 3.21 -18.18 4.25
C LEU A 75 4.08 -19.43 4.40
N THR A 76 3.97 -20.14 5.52
CA THR A 76 4.75 -21.35 5.82
C THR A 76 3.81 -22.46 6.25
N THR A 77 3.90 -23.60 5.58
CA THR A 77 3.23 -24.84 6.00
C THR A 77 4.16 -25.57 6.98
N VAL A 78 3.61 -26.06 8.10
CA VAL A 78 4.30 -26.96 9.03
C VAL A 78 3.70 -28.34 8.81
N ASP A 79 4.54 -29.28 8.37
CA ASP A 79 4.17 -30.70 8.20
C ASP A 79 3.97 -31.39 9.56
#